data_AF-M3H2Y0-F1
#
_entry.id   AF-M3H2Y0-F1
#
_cell.length_a   1.000
_cell.length_b   1.000
_cell.length_c   1.000
_cell.angle_alpha   90.00
_cell.angle_beta   90.00
_cell.angle_gamma   90.00
#
_symmetry.space_group_name_H-M   'P 1'
#
loop_
_entity.id
_entity.type
_entity.pdbx_description
1 polymer ?
#
loop_
_entity_poly.entity_id
_entity_poly.type
_entity_poly.pdbx_seq_one_letter_code
_entity_poly.pdbx_strand_id
1 'polypeptide(L)'
;MAIIHKYNVQSFLEGTPDRILPKLYEKLIGIEIALKNKMSATEGWKSGHRIIDWISTEINVSLSIQLKTDLEKLLCTDQSGNQAMIDSNKYPGIRYLRHESDFTEGSKTLDLEKVMETADTIVAHMKQNGFLS
;
A
#
# COMPACT_ATOMS: atom_id res chain seq x y z
N MET A 1 13.96 -14.12 22.95
CA MET A 1 12.57 -13.69 22.65
C MET A 1 12.42 -13.67 21.14
N ALA A 2 11.43 -14.36 20.57
CA ALA A 2 11.20 -14.36 19.12
C ALA A 2 10.60 -13.00 18.69
N ILE A 3 11.12 -12.41 17.60
CA ILE A 3 10.59 -11.17 17.01
C ILE A 3 9.42 -11.56 16.11
N ILE A 4 8.19 -11.18 16.49
CA ILE A 4 6.94 -11.62 15.85
C ILE A 4 6.75 -11.04 14.42
N HIS A 5 7.49 -9.99 14.04
CA HIS A 5 7.47 -9.42 12.69
C HIS A 5 8.90 -9.17 12.17
N LYS A 6 9.75 -10.19 12.22
CA LYS A 6 11.16 -10.09 11.81
C LYS A 6 11.33 -9.57 10.38
N TYR A 7 10.49 -10.01 9.44
CA TYR A 7 10.48 -9.52 8.05
C TYR A 7 10.27 -8.01 7.98
N ASN A 8 9.32 -7.48 8.75
CA ASN A 8 8.97 -6.06 8.71
C ASN A 8 10.14 -5.25 9.26
N VAL A 9 10.67 -5.67 10.42
CA VAL A 9 11.86 -5.05 11.03
C VAL A 9 13.03 -5.04 10.05
N GLN A 10 13.32 -6.17 9.39
CA GLN A 10 14.41 -6.24 8.44
C GLN A 10 14.18 -5.36 7.20
N SER A 11 12.98 -5.36 6.63
CA SER A 11 12.69 -4.62 5.39
C SER A 11 12.75 -3.10 5.60
N PHE A 12 12.38 -2.61 6.78
CA PHE A 12 12.42 -1.16 7.09
C PHE A 12 13.77 -0.66 7.64
N LEU A 13 14.70 -1.55 8.02
CA LEU A 13 16.05 -1.15 8.45
C LEU A 13 16.98 -0.90 7.26
N GLU A 14 17.88 0.07 7.39
CA GLU A 14 18.86 0.42 6.35
C GLU A 14 19.83 -0.74 6.05
N GLY A 15 20.25 -0.85 4.78
CA GLY A 15 21.25 -1.83 4.34
C GLY A 15 20.71 -3.23 4.00
N THR A 16 19.40 -3.45 4.04
CA THR A 16 18.80 -4.71 3.58
C THR A 16 18.57 -4.72 2.07
N PRO A 17 18.85 -5.84 1.37
CA PRO A 17 18.68 -5.92 -0.08
C PRO A 17 17.21 -5.98 -0.52
N ASP A 18 16.34 -6.61 0.29
CA ASP A 18 14.90 -6.68 0.01
C ASP A 18 14.14 -5.53 0.67
N ARG A 19 13.92 -4.48 -0.13
CA ARG A 19 13.21 -3.26 0.26
C ARG A 19 11.82 -3.16 -0.38
N ILE A 20 11.18 -4.27 -0.74
CA ILE A 20 9.86 -4.22 -1.39
C ILE A 20 8.80 -3.58 -0.49
N LEU A 21 8.76 -3.93 0.80
CA LEU A 21 7.78 -3.42 1.76
C LEU A 21 7.85 -1.90 1.97
N PRO A 22 9.02 -1.29 2.29
CA PRO A 22 9.12 0.16 2.39
C PRO A 22 8.85 0.85 1.06
N LYS A 23 9.36 0.34 -0.06
CA LYS A 23 9.09 0.92 -1.39
C LYS A 23 7.59 0.93 -1.71
N LEU A 24 6.87 -0.13 -1.35
CA LEU A 24 5.43 -0.23 -1.57
C LEU A 24 4.72 0.82 -0.71
N TYR A 25 5.08 0.90 0.58
CA TYR A 25 4.50 1.86 1.51
C TYR A 25 4.74 3.31 1.07
N GLU A 26 5.97 3.67 0.72
CA GLU A 26 6.36 4.97 0.20
C GLU A 26 5.59 5.33 -1.07
N LYS A 27 5.39 4.36 -1.98
CA LYS A 27 4.66 4.57 -3.22
C LYS A 27 3.17 4.85 -2.98
N LEU A 28 2.52 4.08 -2.10
CA LEU A 28 1.12 4.31 -1.74
C LEU A 28 0.92 5.67 -1.06
N ILE A 29 1.85 6.07 -0.19
CA ILE A 29 1.87 7.44 0.39
C ILE A 29 2.01 8.49 -0.72
N GLY A 30 2.94 8.30 -1.65
CA GLY A 30 3.16 9.25 -2.75
C GLY A 30 1.91 9.43 -3.62
N ILE A 31 1.26 8.31 -3.98
CA ILE A 31 -0.03 8.32 -4.70
C ILE A 31 -1.08 9.08 -3.90
N GLU A 32 -1.24 8.76 -2.61
CA GLU A 32 -2.20 9.42 -1.72
C GLU A 32 -1.97 10.95 -1.66
N ILE A 33 -0.73 11.39 -1.43
CA ILE A 33 -0.40 12.81 -1.31
C ILE A 33 -0.66 13.54 -2.62
N ALA A 34 -0.27 12.96 -3.76
CA ALA A 34 -0.48 13.60 -5.06
C ALA A 34 -1.98 13.71 -5.41
N LEU A 35 -2.79 12.69 -5.09
CA LEU A 35 -4.24 12.76 -5.21
C LEU A 35 -4.82 13.87 -4.30
N LYS A 36 -4.41 13.91 -3.03
CA LYS A 36 -4.87 14.95 -2.10
C LYS A 36 -4.49 16.36 -2.56
N ASN A 37 -3.27 16.55 -3.06
CA ASN A 37 -2.83 17.82 -3.62
C ASN A 37 -3.73 18.23 -4.80
N LYS A 38 -4.01 17.31 -5.73
CA LYS A 38 -4.88 17.58 -6.87
C LYS A 38 -6.29 18.01 -6.43
N MET A 39 -6.92 17.22 -5.57
CA MET A 39 -8.28 17.50 -5.08
C MET A 39 -8.34 18.74 -4.19
N SER A 40 -7.24 19.09 -3.50
CA SER A 40 -7.21 20.25 -2.60
C SER A 40 -7.43 21.58 -3.31
N ALA A 41 -7.11 21.65 -4.61
CA ALA A 41 -7.34 22.82 -5.43
C ALA A 41 -8.83 23.18 -5.59
N THR A 42 -9.72 22.18 -5.48
CA THR A 42 -11.18 22.36 -5.68
C THR A 42 -11.98 22.14 -4.41
N GLU A 43 -11.57 21.20 -3.56
CA GLU A 43 -12.38 20.70 -2.43
C GLU A 43 -11.67 20.81 -1.07
N GLY A 44 -10.45 21.36 -1.04
CA GLY A 44 -9.61 21.41 0.15
C GLY A 44 -8.99 20.07 0.53
N TRP A 45 -8.18 20.06 1.60
CA TRP A 45 -7.44 18.88 2.02
C TRP A 45 -8.35 17.76 2.54
N LYS A 46 -8.20 16.54 2.01
CA LYS A 46 -8.98 15.37 2.41
C LYS A 46 -8.35 14.62 3.59
N SER A 47 -9.15 14.34 4.62
CA SER A 47 -8.76 13.51 5.77
C SER A 47 -8.87 12.00 5.48
N GLY A 48 -8.11 11.19 6.24
CA GLY A 48 -8.13 9.73 6.15
C GLY A 48 -7.20 9.16 5.07
N HIS A 49 -7.31 7.85 4.81
CA HIS A 49 -6.47 7.08 3.88
C HIS A 49 -7.30 6.40 2.78
N ARG A 50 -8.17 7.16 2.10
CA ARG A 50 -9.17 6.62 1.17
C ARG A 50 -8.65 6.48 -0.26
N ILE A 51 -7.47 5.88 -0.42
CA ILE A 51 -6.75 5.86 -1.69
C ILE A 51 -7.54 5.18 -2.80
N ILE A 52 -8.28 4.10 -2.49
CA ILE A 52 -9.07 3.35 -3.47
C ILE A 52 -10.17 4.25 -4.01
N ASP A 53 -10.88 4.94 -3.11
CA ASP A 53 -11.98 5.84 -3.46
C ASP A 53 -11.45 6.97 -4.36
N TRP A 54 -10.30 7.55 -4.02
CA TRP A 54 -9.70 8.64 -4.79
C TRP A 54 -9.14 8.21 -6.14
N ILE A 55 -8.51 7.03 -6.24
CA ILE A 55 -8.07 6.49 -7.53
C ILE A 55 -9.28 6.23 -8.44
N SER A 56 -10.38 5.72 -7.88
CA SER A 56 -11.61 5.44 -8.61
C SER A 56 -12.18 6.71 -9.26
N THR A 57 -12.16 7.82 -8.53
CA THR A 57 -12.70 9.11 -8.98
C THR A 57 -11.73 9.87 -9.90
N GLU A 58 -10.45 9.96 -9.53
CA GLU A 58 -9.49 10.87 -10.17
C GLU A 58 -8.67 10.23 -11.30
N ILE A 59 -8.55 8.90 -11.31
CA ILE A 59 -7.65 8.19 -12.23
C ILE A 59 -8.43 7.20 -13.08
N ASN A 60 -8.86 6.08 -12.48
CA ASN A 60 -9.45 4.96 -13.20
C ASN A 60 -10.11 3.97 -12.24
N VAL A 61 -11.39 3.67 -12.48
CA VAL A 61 -12.17 2.71 -11.69
C VAL A 61 -11.56 1.31 -11.70
N SER A 62 -11.11 0.81 -12.86
CA SER A 62 -10.52 -0.52 -12.98
C SER A 62 -9.20 -0.64 -12.22
N LEU A 63 -8.33 0.37 -12.26
CA LEU A 63 -7.09 0.37 -11.48
C LEU A 63 -7.36 0.44 -9.98
N SER A 64 -8.39 1.18 -9.56
CA SER A 64 -8.85 1.18 -8.17
C SER A 64 -9.29 -0.22 -7.71
N ILE A 65 -10.10 -0.91 -8.52
CA ILE A 65 -10.55 -2.28 -8.21
C ILE A 65 -9.37 -3.25 -8.17
N GLN A 66 -8.42 -3.14 -9.11
CA GLN A 66 -7.22 -3.96 -9.14
C GLN A 66 -6.39 -3.75 -7.86
N LEU A 67 -6.10 -2.50 -7.50
CA LEU A 67 -5.32 -2.19 -6.30
C LEU A 67 -6.02 -2.66 -5.03
N LYS A 68 -7.34 -2.46 -4.93
CA LYS A 68 -8.14 -2.98 -3.82
C LYS A 68 -7.99 -4.49 -3.70
N THR A 69 -8.18 -5.21 -4.81
CA THR A 69 -8.13 -6.67 -4.85
C THR A 69 -6.74 -7.18 -4.48
N ASP A 70 -5.68 -6.51 -4.91
CA ASP A 70 -4.32 -6.92 -4.60
C ASP A 70 -3.94 -6.60 -3.14
N LEU A 71 -4.36 -5.45 -2.60
CA LEU A 71 -4.16 -5.10 -1.20
C LEU A 71 -4.91 -6.03 -0.24
N GLU A 72 -6.16 -6.37 -0.54
CA GLU A 72 -7.01 -7.21 0.33
C GLU A 72 -6.55 -8.68 0.37
N LYS A 73 -5.65 -9.11 -0.52
CA LYS A 73 -4.95 -10.41 -0.42
C LYS A 73 -3.87 -10.42 0.65
N LEU A 74 -3.36 -9.24 1.03
CA LEU A 74 -2.34 -9.14 2.06
C LEU A 74 -2.95 -9.32 3.45
N LEU A 75 -2.17 -9.94 4.34
CA LEU A 75 -2.53 -10.20 5.73
C LEU A 75 -1.66 -9.33 6.63
N CYS A 76 -2.28 -8.77 7.65
CA CYS A 76 -1.61 -7.99 8.68
C CYS A 76 -2.05 -8.42 10.08
N THR A 77 -1.30 -7.93 11.06
CA THR A 77 -1.75 -7.91 12.45
C THR A 77 -2.56 -6.63 12.67
N ASP A 78 -3.82 -6.78 13.05
CA ASP A 78 -4.70 -5.65 13.33
C ASP A 78 -4.39 -4.97 14.68
N GLN A 79 -5.09 -3.89 14.99
CA GLN A 79 -4.93 -3.16 16.25
C GLN A 79 -5.23 -3.99 17.51
N SER A 80 -5.95 -5.10 17.36
CA SER A 80 -6.29 -6.01 18.45
C SER A 80 -5.24 -7.13 18.60
N GLY A 81 -4.22 -7.16 17.74
CA GLY A 81 -3.20 -8.21 17.70
C GLY A 81 -3.60 -9.45 16.90
N ASN A 82 -4.73 -9.43 16.20
CA ASN A 82 -5.26 -10.56 15.45
C ASN A 82 -4.85 -10.53 13.98
N GLN A 83 -4.85 -11.69 13.33
CA GLN A 83 -4.71 -11.77 11.88
C GLN A 83 -5.94 -11.17 11.20
N ALA A 84 -5.71 -10.28 10.23
CA ALA A 84 -6.74 -9.69 9.39
C ALA A 84 -6.22 -9.49 7.97
N MET A 85 -7.14 -9.32 7.01
CA MET A 85 -6.79 -8.80 5.68
C MET A 85 -6.53 -7.29 5.79
N ILE A 86 -5.68 -6.76 4.92
CA ILE A 86 -5.47 -5.32 4.83
C ILE A 86 -6.71 -4.67 4.25
N ASP A 87 -7.39 -3.86 5.05
CA ASP A 87 -8.39 -2.91 4.55
C ASP A 87 -7.67 -1.95 3.60
N SER A 88 -8.08 -1.98 2.33
CA SER A 88 -7.43 -1.24 1.25
C SER A 88 -7.42 0.27 1.46
N ASN A 89 -8.43 0.82 2.15
CA ASN A 89 -8.48 2.23 2.59
C ASN A 89 -7.85 2.45 3.99
N LYS A 90 -7.13 1.45 4.49
CA LYS A 90 -6.24 1.50 5.65
C LYS A 90 -4.90 0.81 5.31
N TYR A 91 -4.40 1.02 4.10
CA TYR A 91 -3.10 0.51 3.65
C TYR A 91 -1.92 0.78 4.62
N PRO A 92 -1.92 1.77 5.53
CA PRO A 92 -0.87 1.86 6.54
C PRO A 92 -0.77 0.64 7.48
N GLY A 93 -1.75 -0.27 7.46
CA GLY A 93 -1.67 -1.59 8.09
C GLY A 93 -0.58 -2.51 7.51
N ILE A 94 -0.06 -2.22 6.31
CA ILE A 94 1.07 -2.94 5.68
C ILE A 94 2.32 -2.94 6.57
N ARG A 95 2.48 -1.96 7.46
CA ARG A 95 3.60 -1.89 8.44
C ARG A 95 3.62 -3.04 9.45
N TYR A 96 2.52 -3.79 9.55
CA TYR A 96 2.36 -4.96 10.41
C TYR A 96 2.02 -6.21 9.58
N LEU A 97 2.60 -6.31 8.38
CA LEU A 97 2.40 -7.43 7.47
C LEU A 97 2.75 -8.75 8.16
N ARG A 98 1.87 -9.74 8.01
CA ARG A 98 2.14 -11.12 8.37
C ARG A 98 2.75 -11.81 7.15
N HIS A 99 4.07 -11.78 7.03
CA HIS A 99 4.78 -12.35 5.88
C HIS A 99 5.01 -13.86 6.04
N GLU A 100 5.09 -14.60 4.93
CA GLU A 100 5.27 -16.06 4.92
C GLU A 100 6.56 -16.56 5.62
N SER A 101 7.58 -15.70 5.73
CA SER A 101 8.81 -16.00 6.49
C SER A 101 8.61 -16.03 8.01
N ASP A 102 7.61 -15.29 8.50
CA ASP A 102 7.35 -15.12 9.93
C ASP A 102 6.08 -15.90 10.35
N PHE A 103 5.16 -16.16 9.42
CA PHE A 103 3.86 -16.79 9.64
C PHE A 103 3.52 -17.76 8.51
N THR A 104 3.19 -19.02 8.81
CA THR A 104 2.93 -20.06 7.80
C THR A 104 1.82 -19.72 6.80
N GLU A 105 0.77 -19.02 7.24
CA GLU A 105 -0.33 -18.58 6.38
C GLU A 105 -0.18 -17.13 5.92
N GLY A 106 1.01 -16.54 6.03
CA GLY A 106 1.28 -15.14 5.75
C GLY A 106 1.21 -14.77 4.26
N SER A 107 1.21 -13.48 3.98
CA SER A 107 1.39 -12.91 2.65
C SER A 107 2.72 -13.32 2.04
N LYS A 108 2.68 -13.60 0.74
CA LYS A 108 3.84 -14.04 -0.03
C LYS A 108 4.53 -12.86 -0.68
N THR A 109 5.82 -13.01 -0.97
CA THR A 109 6.57 -12.00 -1.74
C THR A 109 5.88 -11.67 -3.06
N LEU A 110 5.35 -12.68 -3.76
CA LEU A 110 4.64 -12.50 -5.03
C LEU A 110 3.39 -11.62 -4.89
N ASP A 111 2.70 -11.65 -3.76
CA ASP A 111 1.53 -10.79 -3.54
C ASP A 111 1.96 -9.32 -3.35
N LEU A 112 3.08 -9.08 -2.66
CA LEU A 112 3.67 -7.74 -2.54
C LEU A 112 4.13 -7.20 -3.90
N GLU A 113 4.73 -8.05 -4.74
CA GLU A 113 5.16 -7.68 -6.10
C GLU A 113 3.97 -7.27 -6.98
N LYS A 114 2.84 -7.99 -6.90
CA LYS A 114 1.62 -7.63 -7.64
C LYS A 114 1.05 -6.29 -7.19
N VAL A 115 1.01 -6.02 -5.88
CA VAL A 115 0.56 -4.71 -5.39
C VAL A 115 1.51 -3.60 -5.88
N MET A 116 2.82 -3.87 -5.87
CA MET A 116 3.82 -2.93 -6.41
C MET A 116 3.58 -2.64 -7.90
N GLU A 117 3.36 -3.67 -8.72
CA GLU A 117 3.09 -3.52 -10.16
C GLU A 117 1.83 -2.69 -10.43
N THR A 118 0.75 -2.97 -9.70
CA THR A 118 -0.49 -2.19 -9.78
C THR A 118 -0.24 -0.73 -9.38
N ALA A 119 0.52 -0.48 -8.31
CA ALA A 119 0.88 0.86 -7.87
C ALA A 119 1.80 1.58 -8.87
N ASP A 120 2.73 0.88 -9.53
CA ASP A 120 3.56 1.43 -10.61
C ASP A 120 2.73 1.85 -11.82
N THR A 121 1.74 1.05 -12.18
CA THR A 121 0.78 1.37 -13.25
C THR A 121 -0.01 2.63 -12.90
N ILE A 122 -0.48 2.76 -11.66
CA ILE A 122 -1.16 3.97 -11.18
C ILE A 122 -0.23 5.19 -11.26
N VAL A 123 1.01 5.07 -10.80
CA VAL A 123 2.00 6.15 -10.89
C VAL A 123 2.26 6.56 -12.35
N ALA A 124 2.33 5.61 -13.28
CA ALA A 124 2.47 5.90 -14.70
C ALA A 124 1.29 6.72 -15.24
N HIS A 125 0.06 6.34 -14.89
CA HIS A 125 -1.14 7.12 -15.23
C HIS A 125 -1.13 8.52 -14.58
N MET A 126 -0.71 8.63 -13.33
CA MET A 126 -0.60 9.92 -12.63
C MET A 126 0.38 10.87 -13.34
N LYS A 127 1.51 10.36 -13.83
CA LYS A 127 2.47 11.16 -14.62
C LYS A 127 1.86 11.61 -15.94
N GLN A 128 1.21 10.71 -16.67
CA GLN A 128 0.55 11.04 -17.94
C GLN A 128 -0.54 12.11 -17.78
N ASN A 129 -1.23 12.11 -16.65
CA ASN A 129 -2.32 13.05 -16.33
C ASN A 129 -1.87 14.29 -15.54
N GLY A 130 -0.56 14.50 -15.34
CA GLY A 130 -0.02 15.70 -14.70
C GLY A 130 -0.25 15.81 -13.19
N PHE A 131 -0.46 14.69 -12.49
CA PHE A 131 -0.51 14.66 -11.02
C PHE A 131 0.88 14.72 -10.38
N LEU A 132 1.90 14.25 -11.12
CA LEU A 132 3.29 14.16 -10.68
C LEU A 132 4.14 14.95 -11.69
N SER A 133 4.72 16.06 -11.23
CA SER A 133 5.63 16.93 -12.00
C SER A 133 7.05 16.40 -12.01
#